data_AF-A0A1S9RFQ0-F1
#
_entry.id   AF-A0A1S9RFQ0-F1
#
_cell.length_a   1.000
_cell.length_b   1.000
_cell.length_c   1.000
_cell.angle_alpha   90.00
_cell.angle_beta   90.00
_cell.angle_gamma   90.00
#
_symmetry.space_group_name_H-M   'P 1'
#
loop_
_entity.id
_entity.type
_entity.pdbx_description
1 polymer ?
#
loop_
_entity_poly.entity_id
_entity_poly.type
_entity_poly.pdbx_seq_one_letter_code
_entity_poly.pdbx_strand_id
1 'polypeptide(L)'
;MSSISSQKYKLLTSFAEKIIHLSNKRGNLPQNSSAWDLNKPRQPDMEVPTAFGIHDGLLSLMERVYFLHILARATGSLDSQSIPQALSIWHDLEHLNPPETLDSPNYLSLHASCVSAFFVWLYLVVHPEDMEDEKVQNTVYTGLVNAENISDVEVFPFLLIPAFCLGIASIRQEDRDIVKGIFDKAERLGISRRFRETVTECWKRWDRGVKRSWDWGV
;
A
#
# COMPACT_ATOMS: atom_id res chain seq x y z
N MET A 1 -9.17 28.84 4.13
CA MET A 1 -7.81 28.26 4.15
C MET A 1 -7.94 26.75 4.36
N SER A 2 -7.45 25.94 3.41
CA SER A 2 -6.89 24.56 3.60
C SER A 2 -6.86 23.76 2.28
N SER A 3 -6.31 24.31 1.19
CA SER A 3 -5.91 23.46 0.04
C SER A 3 -4.58 22.73 0.30
N ILE A 4 -3.77 23.26 1.23
CA ILE A 4 -2.42 22.76 1.54
C ILE A 4 -2.45 21.43 2.31
N SER A 5 -3.44 21.20 3.18
CA SER A 5 -3.57 19.93 3.91
C SER A 5 -4.01 18.75 3.02
N SER A 6 -4.72 19.01 1.92
CA SER A 6 -5.24 17.96 1.01
C SER A 6 -4.13 17.37 0.14
N GLN A 7 -3.16 18.19 -0.27
CA GLN A 7 -2.03 17.72 -1.08
C GLN A 7 -1.08 16.82 -0.29
N LYS A 8 -0.85 17.11 1.01
CA LYS A 8 0.11 16.36 1.84
C LYS A 8 -0.17 14.86 1.88
N TYR A 9 -1.44 14.45 1.99
CA TYR A 9 -1.82 13.04 2.18
C TYR A 9 -2.55 12.41 0.98
N LYS A 10 -2.44 13.02 -0.22
CA LYS A 10 -3.21 12.58 -1.38
C LYS A 10 -2.99 11.10 -1.71
N LEU A 11 -1.75 10.61 -1.64
CA LEU A 11 -1.44 9.20 -1.85
C LEU A 11 -2.17 8.30 -0.85
N LEU A 12 -2.06 8.63 0.45
CA LEU A 12 -2.66 7.84 1.52
C LEU A 12 -4.19 7.82 1.45
N THR A 13 -4.82 8.97 1.20
CA THR A 13 -6.27 9.06 1.03
C THR A 13 -6.74 8.27 -0.18
N SER A 14 -6.07 8.45 -1.34
CA SER A 14 -6.37 7.74 -2.58
C SER A 14 -6.22 6.22 -2.40
N PHE A 15 -5.21 5.77 -1.65
CA PHE A 15 -5.03 4.37 -1.28
C PHE A 15 -6.17 3.85 -0.39
N ALA A 16 -6.50 4.58 0.68
CA ALA A 16 -7.57 4.18 1.60
C ALA A 16 -8.94 4.05 0.89
N GLU A 17 -9.28 5.00 0.01
CA GLU A 17 -10.50 4.96 -0.80
C GLU A 17 -10.56 3.69 -1.68
N LYS A 18 -9.44 3.33 -2.31
CA LYS A 18 -9.32 2.13 -3.15
C LYS A 18 -9.46 0.84 -2.36
N ILE A 19 -8.85 0.75 -1.17
CA ILE A 19 -9.02 -0.41 -0.29
C ILE A 19 -10.49 -0.54 0.14
N ILE A 20 -11.14 0.57 0.51
CA ILE A 20 -12.57 0.57 0.88
C ILE A 20 -13.43 0.12 -0.31
N HIS A 21 -13.14 0.62 -1.51
CA HIS A 21 -13.87 0.24 -2.73
C HIS A 21 -13.78 -1.26 -3.00
N LEU A 22 -12.57 -1.84 -2.94
CA LEU A 22 -12.38 -3.28 -3.15
C LEU A 22 -13.06 -4.12 -2.05
N SER A 23 -13.06 -3.62 -0.81
CA SER A 23 -13.62 -4.34 0.34
C SER A 23 -15.16 -4.36 0.40
N ASN A 24 -15.84 -3.34 -0.16
CA ASN A 24 -17.29 -3.16 0.03
C ASN A 24 -18.18 -3.92 -0.99
N LYS A 25 -17.64 -4.78 -1.87
CA LYS A 25 -18.45 -5.54 -2.85
C LYS A 25 -19.21 -6.76 -2.29
N ARG A 26 -19.35 -6.90 -0.97
CA ARG A 26 -20.42 -7.70 -0.32
C ARG A 26 -21.30 -6.78 0.56
N GLY A 27 -22.34 -6.19 -0.04
CA GLY A 27 -23.49 -5.60 0.67
C GLY A 27 -23.25 -4.31 1.47
N ASN A 28 -23.88 -3.22 1.01
CA ASN A 28 -24.19 -1.95 1.70
C ASN A 28 -23.03 -1.12 2.32
N LEU A 29 -22.98 0.14 1.89
CA LEU A 29 -22.18 1.23 2.46
C LEU A 29 -22.45 1.42 3.96
N PRO A 30 -21.44 1.69 4.80
CA PRO A 30 -21.66 2.41 6.04
C PRO A 30 -21.92 3.89 5.70
N GLN A 31 -23.16 4.33 5.87
CA GLN A 31 -23.49 5.73 6.11
C GLN A 31 -22.95 6.12 7.49
N ASN A 32 -21.72 6.64 7.53
CA ASN A 32 -21.17 7.61 8.49
C ASN A 32 -19.64 7.49 8.48
N SER A 33 -18.99 8.30 7.64
CA SER A 33 -17.55 8.55 7.68
C SER A 33 -17.31 9.95 8.24
N SER A 34 -17.28 10.07 9.57
CA SER A 34 -16.81 11.26 10.27
C SER A 34 -15.45 11.03 10.94
N ALA A 35 -14.65 10.08 10.44
CA ALA A 35 -13.37 9.69 11.04
C ALA A 35 -12.19 10.62 10.69
N TRP A 36 -12.43 11.72 9.98
CA TRP A 36 -11.41 12.67 9.55
C TRP A 36 -11.74 14.10 9.99
N ASP A 37 -12.18 14.31 11.23
CA ASP A 37 -12.25 15.68 11.75
C ASP A 37 -10.81 16.24 11.98
N LEU A 38 -10.27 16.81 10.89
CA LEU A 38 -8.91 17.34 10.73
C LEU A 38 -8.68 18.67 11.48
N ASN A 39 -9.62 19.09 12.33
CA ASN A 39 -9.56 20.34 13.08
C ASN A 39 -8.81 20.22 14.43
N LYS A 40 -7.63 19.58 14.45
CA LYS A 40 -6.70 19.71 15.58
C LYS A 40 -5.61 20.72 15.23
N PRO A 41 -5.48 21.84 15.96
CA PRO A 41 -4.44 22.82 15.68
C PRO A 41 -3.06 22.28 16.12
N ARG A 42 -2.03 22.47 15.29
CA ARG A 42 -0.62 22.25 15.64
C ARG A 42 0.27 23.42 15.24
N GLN A 43 1.40 23.49 15.96
CA GLN A 43 2.21 24.66 16.28
C GLN A 43 3.10 25.24 15.16
N PRO A 44 3.60 26.48 15.38
CA PRO A 44 4.56 27.30 14.65
C PRO A 44 5.46 26.83 13.50
N ASP A 45 6.19 25.72 13.58
CA ASP A 45 7.50 25.70 12.90
C ASP A 45 7.65 24.45 12.02
N MET A 46 7.46 24.55 10.70
CA MET A 46 7.81 23.47 9.76
C MET A 46 7.84 23.98 8.31
N GLU A 47 9.04 24.04 7.72
CA GLU A 47 9.23 24.23 6.28
C GLU A 47 9.09 22.90 5.51
N VAL A 48 8.45 23.01 4.33
CA VAL A 48 8.08 22.02 3.29
C VAL A 48 7.13 20.88 3.73
N PRO A 49 5.81 20.98 3.48
CA PRO A 49 4.88 19.87 3.69
C PRO A 49 5.13 18.76 2.66
N THR A 50 5.58 17.58 3.10
CA THR A 50 5.89 16.44 2.24
C THR A 50 4.66 15.97 1.45
N ALA A 51 4.57 16.34 0.18
CA ALA A 51 3.60 15.79 -0.78
C ALA A 51 4.05 14.40 -1.28
N PHE A 52 4.27 13.48 -0.32
CA PHE A 52 4.75 12.12 -0.59
C PHE A 52 3.84 11.42 -1.58
N GLY A 53 4.41 10.83 -2.62
CA GLY A 53 3.66 10.14 -3.65
C GLY A 53 3.28 10.97 -4.87
N ILE A 54 3.22 12.30 -4.75
CA ILE A 54 2.78 13.17 -5.85
C ILE A 54 3.93 13.47 -6.80
N HIS A 55 5.07 13.91 -6.25
CA HIS A 55 6.21 14.37 -7.03
C HIS A 55 7.19 13.26 -7.42
N ASP A 56 7.06 12.10 -6.80
CA ASP A 56 7.89 10.90 -7.03
C ASP A 56 7.19 9.85 -7.91
N GLY A 57 5.95 10.10 -8.36
CA GLY A 57 5.22 9.21 -9.26
C GLY A 57 4.51 8.02 -8.60
N LEU A 58 4.68 7.77 -7.29
CA LEU A 58 4.08 6.62 -6.61
C LEU A 58 2.54 6.64 -6.65
N LEU A 59 1.90 7.82 -6.59
CA LEU A 59 0.45 7.94 -6.71
C LEU A 59 -0.06 7.47 -8.07
N SER A 60 0.62 7.88 -9.15
CA SER A 60 0.28 7.46 -10.51
C SER A 60 0.41 5.95 -10.69
N LEU A 61 1.51 5.37 -10.17
CA LEU A 61 1.74 3.92 -10.23
C LEU A 61 0.71 3.14 -9.42
N MET A 62 0.41 3.58 -8.20
CA MET A 62 -0.63 2.97 -7.36
C MET A 62 -2.00 2.98 -8.04
N GLU A 63 -2.38 4.08 -8.69
CA GLU A 63 -3.62 4.19 -9.45
C GLU A 63 -3.67 3.22 -10.64
N ARG A 64 -2.55 3.06 -11.34
CA ARG A 64 -2.44 2.12 -12.48
C ARG A 64 -2.50 0.65 -12.03
N VAL A 65 -1.78 0.28 -10.97
CA VAL A 65 -1.83 -1.08 -10.40
C VAL A 65 -3.26 -1.41 -9.93
N TYR A 66 -3.90 -0.47 -9.23
CA TYR A 66 -5.28 -0.62 -8.79
C TYR A 66 -6.26 -0.82 -9.95
N PHE A 67 -6.15 -0.01 -11.01
CA PHE A 67 -7.00 -0.14 -12.19
C PHE A 67 -6.83 -1.52 -12.83
N LEU A 68 -5.59 -1.99 -12.95
CA LEU A 68 -5.28 -3.31 -13.48
C LEU A 68 -5.86 -4.43 -12.59
N HIS A 69 -5.80 -4.28 -11.27
CA HIS A 69 -6.42 -5.22 -10.32
C HIS A 69 -7.94 -5.32 -10.50
N ILE A 70 -8.62 -4.19 -10.71
CA ILE A 70 -10.06 -4.19 -11.02
C ILE A 70 -10.34 -4.94 -12.32
N LEU A 71 -9.58 -4.67 -13.38
CA LEU A 71 -9.76 -5.33 -14.67
C LEU A 71 -9.58 -6.85 -14.53
N ALA A 72 -8.46 -7.28 -13.94
CA ALA A 72 -8.16 -8.69 -13.70
C ALA A 72 -9.27 -9.39 -12.93
N ARG A 73 -9.88 -8.73 -11.95
CA ARG A 73 -11.00 -9.27 -11.17
C ARG A 73 -12.30 -9.35 -11.97
N ALA A 74 -12.58 -8.39 -12.83
CA ALA A 74 -13.78 -8.38 -13.66
C ALA A 74 -13.77 -9.53 -14.68
N THR A 75 -12.59 -9.89 -15.19
CA THR A 75 -12.40 -10.92 -16.23
C THR A 75 -11.89 -12.25 -15.69
N GLY A 76 -11.47 -12.32 -14.42
CA GLY A 76 -10.91 -13.52 -13.75
C GLY A 76 -9.41 -13.74 -13.98
N SER A 77 -8.85 -13.10 -15.01
CA SER A 77 -7.42 -13.05 -15.36
C SER A 77 -7.13 -11.80 -16.19
N LEU A 78 -5.86 -11.43 -16.35
CA LEU A 78 -5.49 -10.41 -17.33
C LEU A 78 -5.79 -10.89 -18.76
N ASP A 79 -6.37 -10.01 -19.56
CA ASP A 79 -6.56 -10.24 -21.00
C ASP A 79 -5.33 -9.79 -21.81
N SER A 80 -5.32 -10.11 -23.11
CA SER A 80 -4.20 -9.76 -23.99
C SER A 80 -3.96 -8.25 -24.12
N GLN A 81 -4.98 -7.42 -23.85
CA GLN A 81 -4.89 -5.96 -23.91
C GLN A 81 -4.34 -5.35 -22.61
N SER A 82 -4.43 -6.08 -21.50
CA SER A 82 -3.96 -5.65 -20.19
C SER A 82 -2.50 -6.05 -19.92
N ILE A 83 -1.97 -7.06 -20.61
CA ILE A 83 -0.56 -7.48 -20.48
C ILE A 83 0.42 -6.33 -20.82
N PRO A 84 0.27 -5.57 -21.93
CA PRO A 84 1.14 -4.42 -22.19
C PRO A 84 1.07 -3.35 -21.10
N GLN A 85 -0.08 -3.18 -20.46
CA GLN A 85 -0.24 -2.24 -19.35
C GLN A 85 0.55 -2.70 -18.13
N ALA A 86 0.48 -3.98 -17.79
CA ALA A 86 1.26 -4.58 -16.71
C ALA A 86 2.78 -4.41 -16.95
N LEU A 87 3.25 -4.70 -18.17
CA LEU A 87 4.66 -4.53 -18.55
C LEU A 87 5.10 -3.07 -18.46
N SER A 88 4.25 -2.13 -18.88
CA SER A 88 4.53 -0.70 -18.76
C SER A 88 4.64 -0.26 -17.30
N ILE A 89 3.75 -0.73 -16.42
CA ILE A 89 3.83 -0.41 -14.98
C ILE A 89 5.11 -1.01 -14.37
N TRP A 90 5.44 -2.25 -14.75
CA TRP A 90 6.65 -2.93 -14.28
C TRP A 90 7.91 -2.13 -14.65
N HIS A 91 8.03 -1.76 -15.93
CA HIS A 91 9.14 -0.94 -16.42
C HIS A 91 9.24 0.38 -15.65
N ASP A 92 8.13 1.06 -15.42
CA ASP A 92 8.12 2.34 -14.71
C ASP A 92 8.50 2.18 -13.22
N LEU A 93 8.12 1.08 -12.57
CA LEU A 93 8.55 0.75 -11.20
C LEU A 93 10.05 0.48 -11.12
N GLU A 94 10.63 -0.20 -12.12
CA GLU A 94 12.09 -0.49 -12.15
C GLU A 94 12.94 0.77 -12.27
N HIS A 95 12.42 1.80 -12.94
CA HIS A 95 13.13 3.05 -13.18
C HIS A 95 12.68 4.19 -12.25
N LEU A 96 11.76 3.90 -11.31
CA LEU A 96 11.26 4.90 -10.38
C LEU A 96 12.34 5.24 -9.35
N ASN A 97 12.83 6.48 -9.40
CA ASN A 97 13.78 6.99 -8.44
C ASN A 97 13.15 8.15 -7.66
N PRO A 98 13.41 8.24 -6.34
CA PRO A 98 12.98 9.39 -5.56
C PRO A 98 13.66 10.67 -6.12
N PRO A 99 12.99 11.83 -6.08
CA PRO A 99 13.60 13.09 -6.48
C PRO A 99 14.86 13.39 -5.66
N GLU A 100 15.92 13.89 -6.30
CA GLU A 100 17.18 14.26 -5.61
C GLU A 100 16.98 15.26 -4.46
N THR A 101 15.89 16.03 -4.52
CA THR A 101 15.52 17.03 -3.51
C THR A 101 14.88 16.44 -2.25
N LEU A 102 14.57 15.13 -2.23
CA LEU A 102 13.94 14.40 -1.13
C LEU A 102 14.84 13.22 -0.73
N ASP A 103 15.98 13.52 -0.11
CA ASP A 103 17.08 12.59 0.15
C ASP A 103 17.16 12.09 1.61
N SER A 104 16.17 12.40 2.44
CA SER A 104 16.20 11.97 3.84
C SER A 104 16.16 10.42 3.91
N PRO A 105 16.97 9.78 4.78
CA PRO A 105 17.01 8.32 4.86
C PRO A 105 15.64 7.68 5.07
N ASN A 106 14.78 8.29 5.91
CA ASN A 106 13.42 7.79 6.14
C ASN A 106 12.53 7.91 4.90
N TYR A 107 12.67 8.99 4.13
CA TYR A 107 11.93 9.14 2.87
C TYR A 107 12.38 8.10 1.84
N LEU A 108 13.70 7.91 1.68
CA LEU A 108 14.25 6.91 0.77
C LEU A 108 13.82 5.48 1.15
N SER A 109 13.87 5.13 2.43
CA SER A 109 13.37 3.85 2.94
C SER A 109 11.87 3.67 2.70
N LEU A 110 11.06 4.72 2.94
CA LEU A 110 9.62 4.66 2.69
C LEU A 110 9.33 4.49 1.19
N HIS A 111 10.02 5.26 0.35
CA HIS A 111 9.89 5.18 -1.10
C HIS A 111 10.23 3.78 -1.60
N ALA A 112 11.39 3.23 -1.20
CA ALA A 112 11.80 1.88 -1.55
C ALA A 112 10.78 0.82 -1.09
N SER A 113 10.24 0.97 0.12
CA SER A 113 9.20 0.07 0.64
C SER A 113 7.90 0.14 -0.17
N CYS A 114 7.46 1.34 -0.56
CA CYS A 114 6.31 1.54 -1.45
C CYS A 114 6.54 0.96 -2.85
N VAL A 115 7.74 1.09 -3.41
CA VAL A 115 8.10 0.47 -4.69
C VAL A 115 8.01 -1.06 -4.59
N SER A 116 8.61 -1.67 -3.56
CA SER A 116 8.47 -3.11 -3.30
C SER A 116 7.01 -3.54 -3.18
N ALA A 117 6.21 -2.75 -2.46
CA ALA A 117 4.78 -3.00 -2.28
C ALA A 117 4.01 -3.02 -3.61
N PHE A 118 4.29 -2.08 -4.52
CA PHE A 118 3.63 -2.03 -5.82
C PHE A 118 4.13 -3.09 -6.78
N PHE A 119 5.41 -3.47 -6.72
CA PHE A 119 5.92 -4.64 -7.45
C PHE A 119 5.21 -5.92 -7.03
N VAL A 120 5.12 -6.19 -5.73
CA VAL A 120 4.44 -7.39 -5.20
C VAL A 120 2.97 -7.38 -5.59
N TRP A 121 2.27 -6.24 -5.44
CA TRP A 121 0.87 -6.16 -5.82
C TRP A 121 0.67 -6.36 -7.33
N LEU A 122 1.48 -5.71 -8.18
CA LEU A 122 1.43 -5.89 -9.63
C LEU A 122 1.71 -7.35 -10.02
N TYR A 123 2.75 -7.97 -9.45
CA TYR A 123 3.08 -9.36 -9.72
C TYR A 123 1.91 -10.27 -9.41
N LEU A 124 1.28 -10.11 -8.24
CA LEU A 124 0.14 -10.93 -7.85
C LEU A 124 -1.09 -10.68 -8.72
N VAL A 125 -1.29 -9.46 -9.24
CA VAL A 125 -2.35 -9.21 -10.25
C VAL A 125 -2.11 -10.01 -11.53
N VAL A 126 -0.86 -10.16 -11.96
CA VAL A 126 -0.48 -10.92 -13.17
C VAL A 126 -0.47 -12.42 -12.91
N HIS A 127 0.03 -12.84 -11.74
CA HIS A 127 0.26 -14.22 -11.30
C HIS A 127 -0.50 -14.50 -9.99
N PRO A 128 -1.85 -14.60 -10.03
CA PRO A 128 -2.68 -14.55 -8.83
C PRO A 128 -2.53 -15.73 -7.87
N GLU A 129 -1.90 -16.82 -8.27
CA GLU A 129 -1.73 -18.02 -7.44
C GLU A 129 -0.29 -18.20 -6.93
N ASP A 130 0.64 -17.35 -7.36
CA ASP A 130 2.09 -17.54 -7.17
C ASP A 130 2.64 -16.74 -5.99
N MET A 131 1.89 -16.64 -4.90
CA MET A 131 2.35 -15.95 -3.69
C MET A 131 3.55 -16.65 -3.03
N GLU A 132 3.76 -17.94 -3.30
CA GLU A 132 4.92 -18.73 -2.85
C GLU A 132 6.21 -18.45 -3.63
N ASP A 133 6.15 -17.65 -4.72
CA ASP A 133 7.33 -17.34 -5.52
C ASP A 133 8.45 -16.72 -4.64
N GLU A 134 9.65 -17.27 -4.77
CA GLU A 134 10.78 -16.89 -3.92
C GLU A 134 11.17 -15.41 -4.11
N LYS A 135 11.09 -14.89 -5.33
CA LYS A 135 11.40 -13.48 -5.61
C LYS A 135 10.34 -12.58 -5.01
N VAL A 136 9.06 -12.98 -5.05
CA VAL A 136 7.98 -12.27 -4.36
C VAL A 136 8.26 -12.21 -2.86
N GLN A 137 8.53 -13.35 -2.23
CA GLN A 137 8.77 -13.40 -0.78
C GLN A 137 10.05 -12.65 -0.35
N ASN A 138 11.11 -12.67 -1.18
CA ASN A 138 12.30 -11.87 -0.92
C ASN A 138 12.04 -10.36 -1.09
N THR A 139 11.18 -9.98 -2.03
CA THR A 139 10.74 -8.58 -2.20
C THR A 139 9.86 -8.12 -1.04
N VAL A 140 8.98 -9.01 -0.54
CA VAL A 140 8.19 -8.77 0.68
C VAL A 140 9.10 -8.48 1.87
N TYR A 141 10.04 -9.38 2.15
CA TYR A 141 10.99 -9.21 3.24
C TYR A 141 11.78 -7.90 3.12
N THR A 142 12.35 -7.62 1.93
CA THR A 142 13.15 -6.41 1.69
C THR A 142 12.32 -5.14 1.91
N GLY A 143 11.10 -5.10 1.38
CA GLY A 143 10.20 -3.97 1.55
C GLY A 143 9.80 -3.75 3.01
N LEU A 144 9.59 -4.82 3.77
CA LEU A 144 9.24 -4.77 5.19
C LEU A 144 10.40 -4.31 6.07
N VAL A 145 11.63 -4.80 5.82
CA VAL A 145 12.84 -4.33 6.52
C VAL A 145 13.06 -2.83 6.28
N ASN A 146 12.84 -2.34 5.06
CA ASN A 146 12.88 -0.91 4.77
C ASN A 146 11.83 -0.13 5.57
N ALA A 147 10.62 -0.68 5.71
CA ALA A 147 9.54 -0.05 6.48
C ALA A 147 9.81 -0.04 8.00
N GLU A 148 10.37 -1.11 8.53
CA GLU A 148 10.58 -1.30 9.97
C GLU A 148 11.56 -0.28 10.57
N ASN A 149 12.60 0.06 9.80
CA ASN A 149 13.69 0.96 10.20
C ASN A 149 13.27 2.45 10.24
N ILE A 150 12.08 2.78 9.75
CA ILE A 150 11.61 4.16 9.71
C ILE A 150 11.15 4.58 11.11
N SER A 151 11.74 5.66 11.61
CA SER A 151 11.48 6.20 12.96
C SER A 151 10.81 7.57 12.96
N ASP A 152 10.70 8.22 11.80
CA ASP A 152 10.14 9.56 11.66
C ASP A 152 8.61 9.57 11.62
N VAL A 153 8.01 10.19 12.63
CA VAL A 153 6.57 10.28 12.85
C VAL A 153 5.84 10.99 11.70
N GLU A 154 6.51 11.85 10.93
CA GLU A 154 5.89 12.58 9.83
C GLU A 154 5.55 11.69 8.63
N VAL A 155 6.36 10.65 8.40
CA VAL A 155 6.17 9.71 7.29
C VAL A 155 5.42 8.44 7.72
N PHE A 156 5.24 8.22 9.03
CA PHE A 156 4.53 7.06 9.58
C PHE A 156 3.15 6.80 8.99
N PRO A 157 2.29 7.81 8.73
CA PRO A 157 0.97 7.55 8.13
C PRO A 157 1.07 6.81 6.79
N PHE A 158 2.13 7.03 6.01
CA PHE A 158 2.33 6.40 4.71
C PHE A 158 2.82 4.96 4.82
N LEU A 159 3.36 4.53 5.97
CA LEU A 159 3.73 3.13 6.21
C LEU A 159 2.54 2.17 6.10
N LEU A 160 1.31 2.69 6.23
CA LEU A 160 0.10 1.90 6.00
C LEU A 160 0.03 1.31 4.59
N ILE A 161 0.59 1.98 3.59
CA ILE A 161 0.59 1.51 2.20
C ILE A 161 1.44 0.25 2.05
N PRO A 162 2.76 0.27 2.33
CA PRO A 162 3.57 -0.92 2.23
C PRO A 162 3.17 -1.99 3.24
N ALA A 163 2.80 -1.63 4.48
CA ALA A 163 2.35 -2.60 5.47
C ALA A 163 1.12 -3.39 4.99
N PHE A 164 0.20 -2.75 4.26
CA PHE A 164 -0.93 -3.43 3.67
C PHE A 164 -0.52 -4.32 2.49
N CYS A 165 0.09 -3.75 1.45
CA CYS A 165 0.38 -4.47 0.20
C CYS A 165 1.39 -5.62 0.39
N LEU A 166 2.43 -5.40 1.21
CA LEU A 166 3.38 -6.46 1.57
C LEU A 166 2.76 -7.42 2.58
N GLY A 167 1.94 -6.90 3.49
CA GLY A 167 1.24 -7.68 4.50
C GLY A 167 0.35 -8.76 3.91
N ILE A 168 -0.52 -8.43 2.94
CA ILE A 168 -1.39 -9.42 2.29
C ILE A 168 -0.60 -10.54 1.59
N ALA A 169 0.66 -10.28 1.22
CA ALA A 169 1.56 -11.21 0.55
C ALA A 169 2.51 -11.96 1.51
N SER A 170 2.49 -11.64 2.80
CA SER A 170 3.40 -12.20 3.81
C SER A 170 2.98 -13.60 4.25
N ILE A 171 3.65 -14.64 3.74
CA ILE A 171 3.37 -16.03 4.12
C ILE A 171 4.28 -16.54 5.24
N ARG A 172 5.46 -15.95 5.41
CA ARG A 172 6.44 -16.29 6.45
C ARG A 172 6.06 -15.63 7.77
N GLN A 173 6.33 -16.30 8.89
CA GLN A 173 5.88 -15.82 10.21
C GLN A 173 6.62 -14.54 10.61
N GLU A 174 7.91 -14.44 10.28
CA GLU A 174 8.76 -13.29 10.55
C GLU A 174 8.24 -12.02 9.86
N ASP A 175 7.84 -12.13 8.59
CA ASP A 175 7.26 -11.03 7.81
C ASP A 175 5.93 -10.55 8.42
N ARG A 176 5.08 -11.50 8.83
CA ARG A 176 3.80 -11.19 9.50
C ARG A 176 4.01 -10.43 10.81
N ASP A 177 5.07 -10.73 11.54
CA ASP A 177 5.37 -10.07 12.81
C ASP A 177 5.89 -8.64 12.61
N ILE A 178 6.69 -8.39 11.56
CA ILE A 178 7.06 -7.03 11.16
C ILE A 178 5.81 -6.21 10.80
N VAL A 179 4.91 -6.78 10.00
CA VAL A 179 3.66 -6.12 9.59
C VAL A 179 2.78 -5.76 10.79
N LYS A 180 2.64 -6.67 11.76
CA LYS A 180 1.91 -6.39 13.01
C LYS A 180 2.56 -5.23 13.77
N GLY A 181 3.89 -5.23 13.89
CA GLY A 181 4.63 -4.15 14.54
C GLY A 181 4.42 -2.78 13.88
N ILE A 182 4.39 -2.73 12.54
CA ILE A 182 4.08 -1.50 11.79
C ILE A 182 2.64 -1.05 12.08
N PHE A 183 1.66 -1.97 12.05
CA PHE A 183 0.29 -1.62 12.39
C PHE A 183 0.11 -1.18 13.85
N ASP A 184 0.86 -1.74 14.80
CA ASP A 184 0.85 -1.33 16.20
C ASP A 184 1.37 0.11 16.36
N LYS A 185 2.44 0.47 15.63
CA LYS A 185 2.93 1.85 15.53
C LYS A 185 1.84 2.78 14.95
N ALA A 186 1.11 2.31 13.94
CA ALA A 186 0.08 3.08 13.24
C ALA A 186 -1.29 3.13 13.95
N GLU A 187 -1.59 2.25 14.92
CA GLU A 187 -2.85 2.27 15.68
C GLU A 187 -3.06 3.57 16.45
N ARG A 188 -1.97 4.25 16.82
CA ARG A 188 -1.99 5.59 17.41
C ARG A 188 -2.65 6.63 16.51
N LEU A 189 -2.78 6.34 15.21
CA LEU A 189 -3.38 7.20 14.20
C LEU A 189 -4.85 6.84 13.88
N GLY A 190 -5.40 5.76 14.46
CA GLY A 190 -6.81 5.36 14.32
C GLY A 190 -7.24 4.82 12.95
N ILE A 191 -6.35 4.83 11.94
CA ILE A 191 -6.66 4.47 10.54
C ILE A 191 -6.30 3.00 10.23
N SER A 192 -5.45 2.35 11.03
CA SER A 192 -4.84 1.05 10.73
C SER A 192 -5.77 -0.17 10.89
N ARG A 193 -6.85 -0.07 11.67
CA ARG A 193 -7.65 -1.23 12.08
C ARG A 193 -8.17 -2.05 10.90
N ARG A 194 -8.81 -1.39 9.93
CA ARG A 194 -9.39 -2.06 8.76
C ARG A 194 -8.33 -2.70 7.87
N PHE A 195 -7.18 -2.03 7.71
CA PHE A 195 -6.04 -2.58 6.95
C PHE A 195 -5.50 -3.83 7.65
N ARG A 196 -5.32 -3.78 8.97
CA ARG A 196 -4.89 -4.92 9.78
C ARG A 196 -5.86 -6.10 9.67
N GLU A 197 -7.16 -5.85 9.80
CA GLU A 197 -8.19 -6.89 9.73
C GLU A 197 -8.17 -7.61 8.37
N THR A 198 -8.09 -6.85 7.27
CA THR A 198 -7.99 -7.42 5.92
C THR A 198 -6.72 -8.26 5.75
N VAL A 199 -5.55 -7.73 6.13
CA VAL A 199 -4.28 -8.46 6.03
C VAL A 199 -4.32 -9.76 6.86
N THR A 200 -4.85 -9.68 8.08
CA THR A 200 -5.00 -10.85 8.96
C THR A 200 -5.93 -11.90 8.35
N GLU A 201 -6.99 -11.49 7.66
CA GLU A 201 -7.87 -12.42 6.95
C GLU A 201 -7.20 -13.07 5.74
N CYS A 202 -6.38 -12.33 4.99
CA CYS A 202 -5.54 -12.90 3.93
C CYS A 202 -4.62 -14.01 4.49
N TRP A 203 -3.99 -13.79 5.64
CA TRP A 203 -3.18 -14.82 6.31
C TRP A 203 -3.99 -16.06 6.70
N LYS A 204 -5.17 -15.87 7.31
CA LYS A 204 -6.05 -16.99 7.67
C LYS A 204 -6.50 -17.80 6.46
N ARG A 205 -6.80 -17.13 5.34
CA ARG A 205 -7.16 -17.78 4.08
C ARG A 205 -5.98 -18.58 3.52
N TRP A 206 -4.78 -18.00 3.56
CA TRP A 206 -3.55 -18.67 3.16
C TRP A 206 -3.30 -19.94 3.98
N ASP A 207 -3.39 -19.84 5.30
CA ASP A 207 -3.15 -20.96 6.22
C ASP A 207 -4.17 -22.10 6.04
N ARG A 208 -5.31 -21.83 5.38
CA ARG A 208 -6.32 -22.82 4.96
C ARG A 208 -6.09 -23.38 3.54
N GLY A 209 -5.02 -22.99 2.87
CA GLY A 209 -4.66 -23.45 1.53
C GLY A 209 -5.27 -22.64 0.37
N VAL A 210 -5.84 -21.45 0.61
CA VAL A 210 -6.37 -20.60 -0.46
C VAL A 210 -5.22 -19.90 -1.18
N LYS A 211 -4.88 -20.33 -2.40
CA LYS A 211 -3.75 -19.77 -3.18
C LYS A 211 -3.90 -18.27 -3.49
N ARG A 212 -5.11 -17.83 -3.84
CA ARG A 212 -5.45 -16.41 -4.07
C ARG A 212 -5.86 -15.68 -2.78
N SER A 213 -5.25 -16.00 -1.64
CA SER A 213 -5.63 -15.41 -0.34
C SER A 213 -5.33 -13.92 -0.25
N TRP A 214 -4.33 -13.45 -1.00
CA TRP A 214 -3.97 -12.05 -1.09
C TRP A 214 -5.13 -11.23 -1.67
N ASP A 215 -5.89 -11.74 -2.64
CA ASP A 215 -6.95 -11.01 -3.33
C ASP A 215 -8.08 -10.65 -2.34
N TRP A 216 -8.01 -9.41 -1.85
CA TRP A 216 -8.89 -8.89 -0.82
C TRP A 216 -10.19 -8.35 -1.43
N GLY A 217 -11.32 -8.55 -0.76
CA GLY A 217 -12.65 -8.22 -1.30
C GLY A 217 -13.39 -9.39 -1.96
N VAL A 218 -13.03 -10.64 -1.63
CA VAL A 218 -13.78 -11.86 -1.97
C VAL A 218 -14.77 -12.21 -0.87
#